data_AF-A0A5E7LHV6-F1
#
_entry.id   AF-A0A5E7LHV6-F1
#
_cell.length_a   1.000
_cell.length_b   1.000
_cell.length_c   1.000
_cell.angle_alpha   90.00
_cell.angle_beta   90.00
_cell.angle_gamma   90.00
#
_symmetry.space_group_name_H-M   'P 1'
#
loop_
_entity.id
_entity.type
_entity.pdbx_description
1 polymer ?
#
loop_
_entity_poly.entity_id
_entity_poly.type
_entity_poly.pdbx_seq_one_letter_code
_entity_poly.pdbx_strand_id
1 'polypeptide(L)'
;MLSVQDRAIVKSTVPLLESGGEALITHFYRMMLSEYPEVRPLFNQAHQASGDQPRALANGVLMYARHIDQLDQLGDLVAKIINKHVALQILPEHYPIVGACLLRAISEVLGEEIATPEVMSAWGAAYGQLADILIGAEGAIYDQKEQAVGGWRGAREFIVAAKVEESAEIISFYFEPADKGPILAAEPGQYIGMKLILDGEEIRRNYSLSALANKGQYRISVKREPGGRASNHLHDQLHVGASIQLFPPSGEFTLTASEKPLVLISGGVGITPTLAMLEAALETERPVHFIHCARNGSVHAFRDWVDGLAARHPQLKRFYCYADDDGVSPAADKVGLLSLEQLGEWLPEQRDVDAYFLGPKGFMGAIKRHLKALGVPEKQSRYEFFGPASALE
;
A
#
# COMPACT_ATOMS: atom_id res chain seq x y z
N MET A 1 -19.93 24.44 -10.65
CA MET A 1 -19.05 24.44 -11.83
C MET A 1 -18.13 25.65 -11.75
N LEU A 2 -16.82 25.46 -11.92
CA LEU A 2 -15.83 26.54 -11.92
C LEU A 2 -16.01 27.47 -13.13
N SER A 3 -16.05 28.78 -12.89
CA SER A 3 -16.10 29.78 -13.95
C SER A 3 -14.73 29.93 -14.63
N VAL A 4 -14.71 30.50 -15.84
CA VAL A 4 -13.45 30.83 -16.56
C VAL A 4 -12.55 31.75 -15.71
N GLN A 5 -13.16 32.66 -14.96
CA GLN A 5 -12.46 33.58 -14.08
C GLN A 5 -11.81 32.85 -12.90
N ASP A 6 -12.52 31.94 -12.24
CA ASP A 6 -11.98 31.16 -11.11
C ASP A 6 -10.74 30.38 -11.55
N ARG A 7 -10.81 29.73 -12.72
CA ARG A 7 -9.70 28.95 -13.27
C ARG A 7 -8.48 29.82 -13.57
N ALA A 8 -8.69 31.00 -14.15
CA ALA A 8 -7.61 31.95 -14.40
C ALA A 8 -6.94 32.40 -13.10
N ILE A 9 -7.72 32.70 -12.07
CA ILE A 9 -7.23 33.11 -10.75
C ILE A 9 -6.39 32.00 -10.11
N VAL A 10 -6.93 30.78 -10.04
CA VAL A 10 -6.21 29.63 -9.48
C VAL A 10 -4.89 29.42 -10.20
N LYS A 11 -4.89 29.35 -11.54
CA LYS A 11 -3.67 29.12 -12.34
C LYS A 11 -2.63 30.21 -12.14
N SER A 12 -3.05 31.47 -12.03
CA SER A 12 -2.13 32.60 -11.80
C SER A 12 -1.46 32.59 -10.43
N THR A 13 -2.08 31.94 -9.43
CA THR A 13 -1.59 31.89 -8.04
C THR A 13 -0.83 30.61 -7.70
N VAL A 14 -0.95 29.53 -8.49
CA VAL A 14 -0.18 28.28 -8.32
C VAL A 14 1.33 28.49 -8.19
N PRO A 15 2.02 29.29 -9.05
CA PRO A 15 3.47 29.44 -8.95
C PRO A 15 3.93 30.04 -7.61
N LEU A 16 3.12 30.91 -7.00
CA LEU A 16 3.40 31.49 -5.69
C LEU A 16 3.33 30.41 -4.60
N LEU A 17 2.31 29.55 -4.67
CA LEU A 17 2.16 28.43 -3.73
C LEU A 17 3.27 27.39 -3.88
N GLU A 18 3.76 27.15 -5.10
CA GLU A 18 4.89 26.25 -5.35
C GLU A 18 6.18 26.78 -4.73
N SER A 19 6.43 28.09 -4.81
CA SER A 19 7.60 28.73 -4.20
C SER A 19 7.61 28.64 -2.66
N GLY A 20 6.43 28.60 -2.04
CA GLY A 20 6.24 28.42 -0.59
C GLY A 20 5.86 26.99 -0.18
N GLY A 21 5.93 26.02 -1.09
CA GLY A 21 5.23 24.73 -0.97
C GLY A 21 5.53 23.96 0.31
N GLU A 22 6.80 23.81 0.69
CA GLU A 22 7.16 23.03 1.89
C GLU A 22 6.67 23.68 3.19
N ALA A 23 6.70 25.01 3.28
CA ALA A 23 6.19 25.76 4.42
C ALA A 23 4.65 25.67 4.49
N LEU A 24 3.97 25.84 3.35
CA LEU A 24 2.52 25.69 3.22
C LEU A 24 2.07 24.32 3.73
N ILE A 25 2.75 23.27 3.27
CA ILE A 25 2.43 21.88 3.59
C ILE A 25 2.61 21.60 5.07
N THR A 26 3.76 22.00 5.61
CA THR A 26 4.07 21.79 7.01
C THR A 26 3.05 22.48 7.92
N HIS A 27 2.66 23.71 7.56
CA HIS A 27 1.68 24.48 8.31
C HIS A 27 0.27 23.88 8.23
N PHE A 28 -0.19 23.55 7.02
CA PHE A 28 -1.45 22.87 6.77
C PHE A 28 -1.59 21.59 7.62
N TYR A 29 -0.56 20.73 7.61
CA TYR A 29 -0.58 19.48 8.37
C TYR A 29 -0.57 19.70 9.87
N ARG A 30 0.25 20.65 10.35
CA ARG A 30 0.30 20.99 11.77
C ARG A 30 -1.07 21.43 12.26
N MET A 31 -1.71 22.37 11.54
CA MET A 31 -3.03 22.90 11.85
C MET A 31 -4.09 21.80 11.87
N MET A 32 -4.15 20.99 10.80
CA MET A 32 -5.13 19.91 10.68
C MET A 32 -4.99 18.90 11.83
N LEU A 33 -3.77 18.42 12.11
CA LEU A 33 -3.55 17.41 13.14
C LEU A 33 -3.69 17.96 14.55
N SER A 34 -3.48 19.26 14.78
CA SER A 34 -3.69 19.89 16.09
C SER A 34 -5.16 20.17 16.38
N GLU A 35 -5.88 20.73 15.40
CA GLU A 35 -7.26 21.19 15.57
C GLU A 35 -8.29 20.07 15.38
N TYR A 36 -7.97 19.06 14.57
CA TYR A 36 -8.85 17.93 14.24
C TYR A 36 -8.20 16.59 14.62
N PRO A 37 -8.10 16.26 15.93
CA PRO A 37 -7.48 15.02 16.38
C PRO A 37 -8.14 13.75 15.80
N GLU A 38 -9.42 13.82 15.42
CA GLU A 38 -10.19 12.74 14.82
C GLU A 38 -9.66 12.26 13.47
N VAL A 39 -8.94 13.09 12.71
CA VAL A 39 -8.35 12.66 11.43
C VAL A 39 -6.99 11.99 11.60
N ARG A 40 -6.35 12.10 12.77
CA ARG A 40 -5.01 11.51 13.03
C ARG A 40 -4.92 10.02 12.67
N PRO A 41 -5.91 9.16 12.97
CA PRO A 41 -5.85 7.74 12.62
C PRO A 41 -5.83 7.45 11.11
N LEU A 42 -6.29 8.40 10.29
CA LEU A 42 -6.28 8.30 8.82
C LEU A 42 -4.87 8.50 8.24
N PHE A 43 -3.95 9.06 9.04
CA PHE A 43 -2.57 9.27 8.67
C PHE A 43 -1.66 8.26 9.35
N ASN A 44 -0.62 7.81 8.65
CA ASN A 44 0.38 6.96 9.28
C ASN A 44 1.36 7.81 10.07
N GLN A 45 1.24 7.80 11.40
CA GLN A 45 2.11 8.55 12.31
C GLN A 45 3.61 8.26 12.12
N ALA A 46 4.00 7.05 11.71
CA ALA A 46 5.41 6.73 11.45
C ALA A 46 5.97 7.49 10.23
N HIS A 47 5.13 7.79 9.24
CA HIS A 47 5.51 8.59 8.06
C HIS A 47 5.36 10.10 8.28
N GLN A 48 4.59 10.51 9.30
CA GLN A 48 4.53 11.92 9.69
C GLN A 48 5.89 12.42 10.17
N ALA A 49 6.67 11.56 10.85
CA ALA A 49 8.02 11.90 11.30
C ALA A 49 9.02 12.13 10.15
N SER A 50 8.80 11.56 8.95
CA SER A 50 9.69 11.72 7.79
C SER A 50 9.30 12.86 6.84
N GLY A 51 8.06 13.37 6.92
CA GLY A 51 7.55 14.45 6.08
C GLY A 51 7.13 14.04 4.65
N ASP A 52 7.30 12.79 4.25
CA ASP A 52 7.05 12.36 2.86
C ASP A 52 5.55 12.29 2.50
N GLN A 53 4.72 11.80 3.42
CA GLN A 53 3.27 11.73 3.22
C GLN A 53 2.62 13.14 3.12
N PRO A 54 3.03 14.12 3.95
CA PRO A 54 2.62 15.50 3.79
C PRO A 54 2.85 16.10 2.39
N ARG A 55 4.02 15.83 1.81
CA ARG A 55 4.35 16.33 0.47
C ARG A 55 3.43 15.75 -0.61
N ALA A 56 3.05 14.48 -0.50
CA ALA A 56 2.24 13.81 -1.51
C ALA A 56 0.82 14.40 -1.67
N LEU A 57 0.13 14.68 -0.55
CA LEU A 57 -1.24 15.23 -0.60
C LEU A 57 -1.25 16.62 -1.25
N ALA A 58 -0.37 17.51 -0.82
CA ALA A 58 -0.33 18.86 -1.32
C ALA A 58 0.18 18.96 -2.76
N ASN A 59 1.16 18.16 -3.14
CA ASN A 59 1.56 18.04 -4.55
C ASN A 59 0.39 17.56 -5.41
N GLY A 60 -0.47 16.66 -4.91
CA GLY A 60 -1.69 16.25 -5.58
C GLY A 60 -2.65 17.41 -5.85
N VAL A 61 -2.88 18.26 -4.84
CA VAL A 61 -3.76 19.44 -4.98
C VAL A 61 -3.17 20.49 -5.92
N LEU A 62 -1.86 20.79 -5.80
CA LEU A 62 -1.19 21.72 -6.71
C LEU A 62 -1.18 21.22 -8.15
N MET A 63 -1.01 19.91 -8.35
CA MET A 63 -1.08 19.30 -9.67
C MET A 63 -2.49 19.38 -10.25
N TYR A 64 -3.53 19.11 -9.45
CA TYR A 64 -4.91 19.37 -9.86
C TYR A 64 -5.11 20.84 -10.26
N ALA A 65 -4.66 21.78 -9.45
CA ALA A 65 -4.79 23.21 -9.71
C ALA A 65 -4.11 23.62 -11.02
N ARG A 66 -2.95 23.03 -11.35
CA ARG A 66 -2.24 23.25 -12.62
C ARG A 66 -3.04 22.73 -13.83
N HIS A 67 -3.72 21.60 -13.67
CA HIS A 67 -4.47 20.92 -14.74
C HIS A 67 -5.99 21.12 -14.63
N ILE A 68 -6.45 22.17 -13.96
CA ILE A 68 -7.87 22.42 -13.67
C ILE A 68 -8.77 22.54 -14.91
N ASP A 69 -8.17 22.81 -16.07
CA ASP A 69 -8.84 22.87 -17.38
C ASP A 69 -8.94 21.52 -18.10
N GLN A 70 -8.13 20.55 -17.70
CA GLN A 70 -7.85 19.32 -18.42
C GLN A 70 -7.81 18.16 -17.42
N LEU A 71 -8.93 17.95 -16.71
CA LEU A 71 -9.04 16.92 -15.68
C LEU A 71 -8.83 15.50 -16.24
N ASP A 72 -9.08 15.30 -17.53
CA ASP A 72 -8.75 14.09 -18.29
C ASP A 72 -7.25 13.77 -18.28
N GLN A 73 -6.38 14.77 -18.15
CA GLN A 73 -4.93 14.58 -18.07
C GLN A 73 -4.44 14.12 -16.69
N LEU A 74 -5.29 14.14 -15.67
CA LEU A 74 -4.93 13.61 -14.36
C LEU A 74 -4.78 12.08 -14.39
N GLY A 75 -5.32 11.41 -15.42
CA GLY A 75 -5.05 10.02 -15.76
C GLY A 75 -5.09 9.07 -14.56
N ASP A 76 -4.04 8.24 -14.44
CA ASP A 76 -3.89 7.24 -13.38
C ASP A 76 -3.75 7.84 -11.96
N LEU A 77 -3.46 9.14 -11.81
CA LEU A 77 -3.30 9.73 -10.48
C LEU A 77 -4.62 9.72 -9.71
N VAL A 78 -5.71 10.13 -10.36
CA VAL A 78 -7.03 10.21 -9.70
C VAL A 78 -7.46 8.83 -9.24
N ALA A 79 -7.28 7.81 -10.07
CA ALA A 79 -7.52 6.42 -9.70
C ALA A 79 -6.69 5.99 -8.48
N LYS A 80 -5.38 6.31 -8.45
CA LYS A 80 -4.51 6.02 -7.30
C LYS A 80 -4.95 6.72 -6.02
N ILE A 81 -5.36 7.99 -6.10
CA ILE A 81 -5.88 8.76 -4.95
C ILE A 81 -7.15 8.09 -4.41
N ILE A 82 -8.12 7.84 -5.29
CA ILE A 82 -9.39 7.20 -4.94
C ILE A 82 -9.14 5.84 -4.27
N ASN A 83 -8.31 4.98 -4.87
CA ASN A 83 -8.00 3.67 -4.30
C ASN A 83 -7.33 3.77 -2.92
N LYS A 84 -6.45 4.77 -2.73
CA LYS A 84 -5.83 5.03 -1.43
C LYS A 84 -6.83 5.56 -0.40
N HIS A 85 -7.72 6.46 -0.79
CA HIS A 85 -8.76 7.01 0.07
C HIS A 85 -9.74 5.93 0.54
N VAL A 86 -10.21 5.09 -0.38
CA VAL A 86 -11.02 3.91 -0.06
C VAL A 86 -10.29 3.00 0.91
N ALA A 87 -9.01 2.71 0.68
CA ALA A 87 -8.21 1.88 1.59
C ALA A 87 -8.04 2.49 2.99
N LEU A 88 -7.97 3.83 3.09
CA LEU A 88 -7.86 4.57 4.35
C LEU A 88 -9.22 4.82 5.02
N GLN A 89 -10.33 4.50 4.33
CA GLN A 89 -11.69 4.81 4.73
C GLN A 89 -11.92 6.32 4.89
N ILE A 90 -11.51 7.09 3.89
CA ILE A 90 -11.85 8.52 3.79
C ILE A 90 -13.34 8.66 3.46
N LEU A 91 -14.03 9.54 4.18
CA LEU A 91 -15.47 9.75 4.09
C LEU A 91 -15.75 11.22 3.71
N PRO A 92 -16.95 11.54 3.19
CA PRO A 92 -17.32 12.90 2.79
C PRO A 92 -17.09 13.94 3.89
N GLU A 93 -17.33 13.60 5.16
CA GLU A 93 -17.13 14.48 6.32
C GLU A 93 -15.67 14.88 6.57
N HIS A 94 -14.69 14.17 6.01
CA HIS A 94 -13.27 14.53 6.15
C HIS A 94 -12.86 15.65 5.18
N TYR A 95 -13.57 15.83 4.06
CA TYR A 95 -13.23 16.85 3.06
C TYR A 95 -13.38 18.27 3.59
N PRO A 96 -14.47 18.66 4.28
CA PRO A 96 -14.57 19.99 4.88
C PRO A 96 -13.41 20.35 5.82
N ILE A 97 -12.88 19.37 6.57
CA ILE A 97 -11.73 19.57 7.46
C ILE A 97 -10.47 19.92 6.65
N VAL A 98 -10.17 19.09 5.63
CA VAL A 98 -9.01 19.32 4.76
C VAL A 98 -9.15 20.66 4.03
N GLY A 99 -10.32 20.96 3.49
CA GLY A 99 -10.60 22.22 2.79
C GLY A 99 -10.38 23.45 3.67
N ALA A 100 -10.90 23.43 4.89
CA ALA A 100 -10.75 24.54 5.84
C ALA A 100 -9.28 24.81 6.19
N CYS A 101 -8.51 23.76 6.50
CA CYS A 101 -7.09 23.89 6.80
C CYS A 101 -6.26 24.31 5.58
N LEU A 102 -6.56 23.77 4.40
CA LEU A 102 -5.83 24.08 3.17
C LEU A 102 -6.06 25.53 2.75
N LEU A 103 -7.30 26.01 2.76
CA LEU A 103 -7.61 27.39 2.38
C LEU A 103 -6.99 28.40 3.34
N ARG A 104 -6.96 28.10 4.65
CA ARG A 104 -6.22 28.91 5.63
C ARG A 104 -4.73 28.95 5.31
N ALA A 105 -4.11 27.80 5.04
CA ALA A 105 -2.70 27.73 4.69
C ALA A 105 -2.37 28.48 3.39
N ILE A 106 -3.23 28.39 2.37
CA ILE A 106 -3.12 29.16 1.12
C ILE A 106 -3.18 30.67 1.42
N SER A 107 -4.16 31.11 2.21
CA SER A 107 -4.32 32.53 2.57
C SER A 107 -3.07 33.08 3.26
N GLU A 108 -2.49 32.33 4.19
CA GLU A 108 -1.30 32.76 4.93
C GLU A 108 -0.05 32.84 4.04
N VAL A 109 0.09 31.93 3.07
CA VAL A 109 1.25 31.88 2.16
C VAL A 109 1.17 32.92 1.06
N LEU A 110 -0.03 33.18 0.53
CA LEU A 110 -0.25 34.24 -0.45
C LEU A 110 -0.13 35.64 0.19
N GLY A 111 -0.44 35.76 1.49
CA GLY A 111 -0.46 37.03 2.21
C GLY A 111 -1.69 37.87 1.88
N GLU A 112 -2.03 38.83 2.75
CA GLU A 112 -3.28 39.60 2.68
C GLU A 112 -3.47 40.38 1.37
N GLU A 113 -2.38 40.79 0.72
CA GLU A 113 -2.43 41.54 -0.54
C GLU A 113 -2.90 40.67 -1.73
N ILE A 114 -2.58 39.37 -1.72
CA ILE A 114 -2.87 38.44 -2.81
C ILE A 114 -4.07 37.54 -2.46
N ALA A 115 -4.24 37.18 -1.18
CA ALA A 115 -5.35 36.37 -0.69
C ALA A 115 -6.67 37.18 -0.59
N THR A 116 -7.05 37.86 -1.67
CA THR A 116 -8.30 38.63 -1.73
C THR A 116 -9.53 37.72 -1.62
N PRO A 117 -10.71 38.25 -1.27
CA PRO A 117 -11.94 37.47 -1.23
C PRO A 117 -12.22 36.73 -2.54
N GLU A 118 -11.91 37.33 -3.69
CA GLU A 118 -12.07 36.68 -5.00
C GLU A 118 -11.10 35.51 -5.18
N VAL A 119 -9.84 35.67 -4.75
CA VAL A 119 -8.84 34.59 -4.81
C VAL A 119 -9.23 33.43 -3.90
N MET A 120 -9.63 33.72 -2.67
CA MET A 120 -10.05 32.67 -1.72
C MET A 120 -11.33 31.97 -2.17
N SER A 121 -12.28 32.70 -2.77
CA SER A 121 -13.49 32.12 -3.36
C SER A 121 -13.16 31.18 -4.52
N ALA A 122 -12.26 31.58 -5.43
CA ALA A 122 -11.84 30.75 -6.55
C ALA A 122 -11.16 29.46 -6.09
N TRP A 123 -10.27 29.54 -5.09
CA TRP A 123 -9.64 28.35 -4.49
C TRP A 123 -10.65 27.45 -3.76
N GLY A 124 -11.61 28.04 -3.05
CA GLY A 124 -12.70 27.29 -2.42
C GLY A 124 -13.56 26.52 -3.43
N ALA A 125 -13.92 27.18 -4.54
CA ALA A 125 -14.66 26.55 -5.63
C ALA A 125 -13.84 25.44 -6.33
N ALA A 126 -12.53 25.66 -6.51
CA ALA A 126 -11.63 24.68 -7.11
C ALA A 126 -11.47 23.43 -6.24
N TYR A 127 -11.27 23.63 -4.94
CA TYR A 127 -11.23 22.54 -3.96
C TYR A 127 -12.55 21.77 -3.92
N GLY A 128 -13.69 22.49 -3.84
CA GLY A 128 -15.02 21.88 -3.81
C GLY A 128 -15.28 21.00 -5.03
N GLN A 129 -14.91 21.46 -6.24
CA GLN A 129 -15.04 20.63 -7.44
C GLN A 129 -14.21 19.33 -7.35
N LEU A 130 -12.96 19.40 -6.89
CA LEU A 130 -12.13 18.21 -6.72
C LEU A 130 -12.72 17.27 -5.66
N ALA A 131 -13.17 17.83 -4.54
CA ALA A 131 -13.79 17.09 -3.45
C ALA A 131 -15.03 16.34 -3.94
N ASP A 132 -15.94 16.98 -4.67
CA ASP A 132 -17.15 16.35 -5.21
C ASP A 132 -16.83 15.19 -6.16
N ILE A 133 -15.82 15.36 -7.03
CA ILE A 133 -15.37 14.30 -7.95
C ILE A 133 -14.84 13.10 -7.17
N LEU A 134 -13.96 13.34 -6.19
CA LEU A 134 -13.35 12.28 -5.40
C LEU A 134 -14.40 11.57 -4.52
N ILE A 135 -15.25 12.33 -3.83
CA ILE A 135 -16.35 11.80 -3.00
C ILE A 135 -17.26 10.90 -3.83
N GLY A 136 -17.68 11.34 -5.01
CA GLY A 136 -18.55 10.55 -5.89
C GLY A 136 -17.90 9.25 -6.34
N ALA A 137 -16.64 9.31 -6.76
CA ALA A 137 -15.90 8.14 -7.23
C ALA A 137 -15.57 7.15 -6.11
N GLU A 138 -15.19 7.64 -4.93
CA GLU A 138 -14.96 6.83 -3.73
C GLU A 138 -16.25 6.17 -3.25
N GLY A 139 -17.35 6.93 -3.22
CA GLY A 139 -18.70 6.45 -2.90
C GLY A 139 -19.10 5.25 -3.76
N ALA A 140 -18.87 5.34 -5.07
CA ALA A 140 -19.15 4.24 -6.00
C ALA A 140 -18.35 2.98 -5.68
N ILE A 141 -17.06 3.10 -5.33
CA ILE A 141 -16.24 1.93 -4.94
C ILE A 141 -16.69 1.38 -3.59
N TYR A 142 -17.03 2.23 -2.62
CA TYR A 142 -17.56 1.77 -1.36
C TYR A 142 -18.88 1.00 -1.55
N ASP A 143 -19.80 1.51 -2.37
CA ASP A 143 -21.06 0.83 -2.72
C ASP A 143 -20.79 -0.52 -3.39
N GLN A 144 -19.87 -0.56 -4.36
CA GLN A 144 -19.48 -1.80 -5.04
C GLN A 144 -18.95 -2.84 -4.05
N LYS A 145 -18.09 -2.44 -3.12
CA LYS A 145 -17.54 -3.34 -2.10
C LYS A 145 -18.59 -3.82 -1.12
N GLU A 146 -19.53 -2.96 -0.72
CA GLU A 146 -20.61 -3.31 0.20
C GLU A 146 -21.62 -4.28 -0.43
N GLN A 147 -21.92 -4.10 -1.72
CA GLN A 147 -22.88 -4.94 -2.47
C GLN A 147 -22.30 -6.28 -2.93
N ALA A 148 -20.97 -6.43 -2.94
CA ALA A 148 -20.33 -7.69 -3.29
C ALA A 148 -20.62 -8.79 -2.25
N VAL A 149 -20.52 -10.06 -2.67
CA VAL A 149 -20.72 -11.20 -1.74
C VAL A 149 -19.69 -11.16 -0.62
N GLY A 150 -20.16 -11.15 0.62
CA GLY A 150 -19.30 -11.01 1.81
C GLY A 150 -18.68 -9.63 2.00
N GLY A 151 -19.10 -8.67 1.16
CA GLY A 151 -18.74 -7.26 1.19
C GLY A 151 -19.26 -6.51 2.42
N TRP A 152 -18.60 -5.40 2.76
CA TRP A 152 -19.04 -4.48 3.80
C TRP A 152 -18.44 -3.08 3.58
N ARG A 153 -18.96 -2.09 4.32
CA ARG A 153 -18.44 -0.72 4.40
C ARG A 153 -17.92 -0.44 5.81
N GLY A 154 -16.84 0.32 5.93
CA GLY A 154 -16.26 0.66 7.23
C GLY A 154 -15.60 -0.54 7.92
N ALA A 155 -15.57 -0.52 9.25
CA ALA A 155 -15.01 -1.59 10.05
C ALA A 155 -16.03 -2.73 10.23
N ARG A 156 -15.60 -3.98 10.00
CA ARG A 156 -16.34 -5.19 10.37
C ARG A 156 -15.54 -5.97 11.40
N GLU A 157 -16.25 -6.61 12.32
CA GLU A 157 -15.66 -7.39 13.40
C GLU A 157 -15.26 -8.80 12.94
N PHE A 158 -14.04 -9.19 13.27
CA PHE A 158 -13.45 -10.51 13.00
C PHE A 158 -12.86 -11.08 14.28
N ILE A 159 -12.79 -12.41 14.35
CA ILE A 159 -12.17 -13.16 15.43
C ILE A 159 -10.86 -13.76 14.96
N VAL A 160 -9.83 -13.70 15.81
CA VAL A 160 -8.55 -14.41 15.58
C VAL A 160 -8.80 -15.91 15.71
N ALA A 161 -8.91 -16.61 14.59
CA ALA A 161 -9.15 -18.05 14.54
C ALA A 161 -7.88 -18.85 14.84
N ALA A 162 -6.71 -18.37 14.39
CA ALA A 162 -5.43 -19.01 14.64
C ALA A 162 -4.27 -18.01 14.66
N LYS A 163 -3.20 -18.41 15.35
CA LYS A 163 -1.93 -17.70 15.46
C LYS A 163 -0.79 -18.72 15.26
N VAL A 164 0.06 -18.50 14.26
CA VAL A 164 1.10 -19.47 13.84
C VAL A 164 2.43 -18.75 13.72
N GLU A 165 3.46 -19.25 14.40
CA GLU A 165 4.83 -18.77 14.24
C GLU A 165 5.41 -19.31 12.92
N GLU A 166 5.81 -18.42 12.03
CA GLU A 166 6.31 -18.76 10.69
C GLU A 166 7.84 -18.66 10.62
N SER A 167 8.43 -17.82 11.48
CA SER A 167 9.88 -17.70 11.70
C SER A 167 10.14 -17.02 13.04
N ALA A 168 11.41 -16.79 13.39
CA ALA A 168 11.79 -16.08 14.61
C ALA A 168 11.23 -14.64 14.70
N GLU A 169 10.79 -14.04 13.59
CA GLU A 169 10.30 -12.65 13.55
C GLU A 169 8.89 -12.50 12.96
N ILE A 170 8.29 -13.55 12.39
CA ILE A 170 7.01 -13.47 11.67
C ILE A 170 5.96 -14.40 12.28
N ILE A 171 4.78 -13.85 12.56
CA ILE A 171 3.60 -14.60 13.00
C ILE A 171 2.46 -14.38 12.01
N SER A 172 1.83 -15.47 11.58
CA SER A 172 0.56 -15.45 10.84
C SER A 172 -0.64 -15.38 11.78
N PHE A 173 -1.62 -14.58 11.40
CA PHE A 173 -2.92 -14.49 12.05
C PHE A 173 -4.01 -14.84 11.03
N TYR A 174 -4.94 -15.69 11.44
CA TYR A 174 -6.09 -16.09 10.64
C TYR A 174 -7.34 -15.46 11.24
N PHE A 175 -8.20 -14.89 10.40
CA PHE A 175 -9.38 -14.16 10.82
C PHE A 175 -10.64 -14.74 10.20
N GLU A 176 -11.65 -14.95 11.03
CA GLU A 176 -13.01 -15.32 10.63
C GLU A 176 -13.98 -14.19 10.99
N PRO A 177 -15.01 -13.90 10.19
CA PRO A 177 -15.96 -12.85 10.53
C PRO A 177 -16.77 -13.25 11.77
N ALA A 178 -16.89 -12.33 12.73
CA ALA A 178 -17.56 -12.62 14.01
C ALA A 178 -19.05 -12.98 13.83
N ASP A 179 -19.68 -12.42 12.79
CA ASP A 179 -21.06 -12.68 12.38
C ASP A 179 -21.24 -14.02 11.62
N LYS A 180 -20.16 -14.76 11.34
CA LYS A 180 -20.13 -16.03 10.58
C LYS A 180 -20.69 -15.93 9.15
N GLY A 181 -20.83 -14.72 8.62
CA GLY A 181 -21.23 -14.48 7.24
C GLY A 181 -20.09 -14.73 6.24
N PRO A 182 -20.36 -14.61 4.93
CA PRO A 182 -19.31 -14.67 3.93
C PRO A 182 -18.32 -13.50 4.06
N ILE A 183 -17.13 -13.66 3.47
CA ILE A 183 -16.10 -12.62 3.37
C ILE A 183 -15.90 -12.19 1.91
N LEU A 184 -15.51 -10.93 1.70
CA LEU A 184 -15.21 -10.40 0.37
C LEU A 184 -13.97 -11.10 -0.20
N ALA A 185 -14.08 -11.62 -1.43
CA ALA A 185 -12.92 -12.13 -2.14
C ALA A 185 -11.89 -11.02 -2.33
N ALA A 186 -10.61 -11.36 -2.21
CA ALA A 186 -9.50 -10.45 -2.42
C ALA A 186 -8.67 -10.91 -3.60
N GLU A 187 -8.23 -9.97 -4.42
CA GLU A 187 -7.32 -10.26 -5.53
C GLU A 187 -5.91 -10.59 -5.00
N PRO A 188 -5.19 -11.57 -5.58
CA PRO A 188 -3.88 -11.98 -5.10
C PRO A 188 -2.88 -10.80 -5.14
N GLY A 189 -2.45 -10.36 -3.96
CA GLY A 189 -1.58 -9.19 -3.78
C GLY A 189 -2.19 -8.02 -3.03
N GLN A 190 -3.53 -7.99 -2.89
CA GLN A 190 -4.21 -7.01 -2.06
C GLN A 190 -3.83 -7.10 -0.58
N TYR A 191 -4.13 -6.02 0.15
CA TYR A 191 -3.97 -5.92 1.58
C TYR A 191 -5.31 -5.66 2.27
N ILE A 192 -5.33 -5.90 3.57
CA ILE A 192 -6.46 -5.59 4.43
C ILE A 192 -6.06 -4.51 5.44
N GLY A 193 -6.95 -3.55 5.64
CA GLY A 193 -6.77 -2.51 6.64
C GLY A 193 -7.25 -3.01 8.01
N MET A 194 -6.48 -2.77 9.06
CA MET A 194 -6.79 -3.15 10.42
C MET A 194 -6.91 -1.91 11.29
N LYS A 195 -7.98 -1.85 12.09
CA LYS A 195 -8.21 -0.83 13.10
C LYS A 195 -7.90 -1.40 14.48
N LEU A 196 -6.95 -0.76 15.18
CA LEU A 196 -6.51 -1.10 16.53
C LEU A 196 -6.78 0.06 17.48
N ILE A 197 -7.12 -0.23 18.73
CA ILE A 197 -7.17 0.75 19.81
C ILE A 197 -6.06 0.43 20.80
N LEU A 198 -4.97 1.20 20.77
CA LEU A 198 -3.81 1.02 21.63
C LEU A 198 -3.67 2.23 22.56
N ASP A 199 -3.62 2.00 23.87
CA ASP A 199 -3.50 3.08 24.88
C ASP A 199 -4.59 4.17 24.75
N GLY A 200 -5.80 3.78 24.31
CA GLY A 200 -6.92 4.69 24.06
C GLY A 200 -6.86 5.44 22.72
N GLU A 201 -5.83 5.21 21.89
CA GLU A 201 -5.68 5.82 20.57
C GLU A 201 -6.02 4.85 19.44
N GLU A 202 -6.75 5.33 18.43
CA GLU A 202 -6.98 4.57 17.21
C GLU A 202 -5.73 4.58 16.31
N ILE A 203 -5.28 3.40 15.93
CA ILE A 203 -4.17 3.18 15.01
C ILE A 203 -4.64 2.27 13.88
N ARG A 204 -4.39 2.71 12.64
CA ARG A 204 -4.68 1.92 11.44
C ARG A 204 -3.41 1.39 10.81
N ARG A 205 -3.39 0.12 10.41
CA ARG A 205 -2.28 -0.49 9.66
C ARG A 205 -2.80 -1.39 8.55
N ASN A 206 -2.06 -1.43 7.45
CA ASN A 206 -2.36 -2.30 6.33
C ASN A 206 -1.40 -3.49 6.36
N TYR A 207 -1.93 -4.68 6.10
CA TYR A 207 -1.16 -5.91 5.98
C TYR A 207 -1.57 -6.64 4.71
N SER A 208 -0.62 -7.03 3.87
CA SER A 208 -0.91 -7.86 2.70
C SER A 208 -1.62 -9.14 3.14
N LEU A 209 -2.64 -9.53 2.37
CA LEU A 209 -3.26 -10.84 2.54
C LEU A 209 -2.26 -11.88 2.04
N SER A 210 -1.82 -12.75 2.94
CA SER A 210 -0.76 -13.72 2.67
C SER A 210 -1.28 -15.08 2.19
N ALA A 211 -2.59 -15.22 2.00
CA ALA A 211 -3.24 -16.39 1.40
C ALA A 211 -4.50 -15.97 0.65
N LEU A 212 -5.00 -16.85 -0.23
CA LEU A 212 -6.29 -16.65 -0.87
C LEU A 212 -7.44 -16.70 0.15
N ALA A 213 -8.46 -15.86 -0.03
CA ALA A 213 -9.64 -15.78 0.84
C ALA A 213 -10.69 -16.89 0.58
N ASN A 214 -10.37 -17.87 -0.27
CA ASN A 214 -11.30 -18.91 -0.74
C ASN A 214 -11.78 -19.88 0.36
N LYS A 215 -11.10 -19.92 1.51
CA LYS A 215 -11.48 -20.74 2.68
C LYS A 215 -12.37 -20.00 3.68
N GLY A 216 -12.92 -18.85 3.32
CA GLY A 216 -13.76 -18.06 4.23
C GLY A 216 -12.99 -17.39 5.37
N GLN A 217 -11.66 -17.32 5.26
CA GLN A 217 -10.76 -16.69 6.23
C GLN A 217 -9.81 -15.73 5.52
N TYR A 218 -9.39 -14.69 6.24
CA TYR A 218 -8.23 -13.90 5.85
C TYR A 218 -6.99 -14.34 6.61
N ARG A 219 -5.83 -14.39 5.94
CA ARG A 219 -4.53 -14.55 6.59
C ARG A 219 -3.68 -13.30 6.36
N ILE A 220 -3.11 -12.78 7.44
CA ILE A 220 -1.99 -11.82 7.36
C ILE A 220 -0.78 -12.45 8.04
N SER A 221 0.42 -12.01 7.67
CA SER A 221 1.65 -12.45 8.33
C SER A 221 2.49 -11.24 8.70
N VAL A 222 2.71 -11.05 9.99
CA VAL A 222 3.21 -9.81 10.57
C VAL A 222 4.63 -10.03 11.05
N LYS A 223 5.57 -9.28 10.49
CA LYS A 223 6.92 -9.17 11.05
C LYS A 223 6.92 -8.26 12.28
N ARG A 224 7.60 -8.67 13.35
CA ARG A 224 7.88 -7.81 14.49
C ARG A 224 8.84 -6.71 14.06
N GLU A 225 8.42 -5.46 14.18
CA GLU A 225 9.29 -4.32 13.91
C GLU A 225 9.80 -3.75 15.23
N PRO A 226 11.13 -3.61 15.42
CA PRO A 226 11.69 -2.99 16.62
C PRO A 226 11.07 -1.60 16.87
N GLY A 227 10.50 -1.38 18.07
CA GLY A 227 9.82 -0.13 18.43
C GLY A 227 8.46 0.09 17.76
N GLY A 228 7.97 -0.83 16.93
CA GLY A 228 6.68 -0.70 16.25
C GLY A 228 5.49 -0.97 17.19
N ARG A 229 4.65 0.04 17.46
CA ARG A 229 3.47 -0.10 18.34
C ARG A 229 2.54 -1.25 17.93
N ALA A 230 2.10 -1.26 16.67
CA ALA A 230 1.12 -2.23 16.18
C ALA A 230 1.69 -3.66 16.06
N SER A 231 2.86 -3.83 15.43
CA SER A 231 3.44 -5.16 15.23
C SER A 231 3.80 -5.85 16.55
N ASN A 232 4.35 -5.13 17.54
CA ASN A 232 4.60 -5.69 18.86
C ASN A 232 3.30 -6.02 19.59
N HIS A 233 2.27 -5.15 19.54
CA HIS A 233 0.97 -5.48 20.13
C HIS A 233 0.35 -6.75 19.53
N LEU A 234 0.38 -6.91 18.20
CA LEU A 234 -0.12 -8.12 17.55
C LEU A 234 0.64 -9.37 18.01
N HIS A 235 1.96 -9.28 18.10
CA HIS A 235 2.77 -10.41 18.55
C HIS A 235 2.55 -10.75 20.02
N ASP A 236 2.47 -9.75 20.90
CA ASP A 236 2.52 -9.96 22.36
C ASP A 236 1.12 -10.11 22.98
N GLN A 237 0.11 -9.43 22.45
CA GLN A 237 -1.19 -9.25 23.11
C GLN A 237 -2.38 -9.75 22.29
N LEU A 238 -2.24 -9.87 20.97
CA LEU A 238 -3.31 -10.46 20.14
C LEU A 238 -3.26 -11.99 20.25
N HIS A 239 -4.31 -12.56 20.82
CA HIS A 239 -4.47 -13.99 21.07
C HIS A 239 -5.65 -14.58 20.30
N VAL A 240 -5.64 -15.89 20.11
CA VAL A 240 -6.78 -16.63 19.52
C VAL A 240 -8.05 -16.36 20.31
N GLY A 241 -9.17 -16.14 19.61
CA GLY A 241 -10.47 -15.76 20.19
C GLY A 241 -10.66 -14.26 20.41
N ALA A 242 -9.61 -13.44 20.27
CA ALA A 242 -9.74 -11.99 20.36
C ALA A 242 -10.51 -11.41 19.16
N SER A 243 -11.25 -10.33 19.42
CA SER A 243 -11.92 -9.55 18.39
C SER A 243 -10.99 -8.49 17.79
N ILE A 244 -11.09 -8.27 16.49
CA ILE A 244 -10.39 -7.22 15.74
C ILE A 244 -11.32 -6.60 14.70
N GLN A 245 -11.08 -5.34 14.35
CA GLN A 245 -11.80 -4.64 13.31
C GLN A 245 -10.98 -4.58 12.02
N LEU A 246 -11.56 -5.08 10.93
CA LEU A 246 -10.96 -5.08 9.60
C LEU A 246 -11.79 -4.21 8.64
N PHE A 247 -11.09 -3.50 7.75
CA PHE A 247 -11.66 -2.80 6.60
C PHE A 247 -11.66 -3.71 5.37
N PRO A 248 -12.47 -3.44 4.34
CA PRO A 248 -12.50 -4.27 3.13
C PRO A 248 -11.13 -4.36 2.44
N PRO A 249 -10.75 -5.53 1.88
CA PRO A 249 -9.55 -5.70 1.07
C PRO A 249 -9.39 -4.60 0.01
N SER A 250 -8.18 -4.09 -0.15
CA SER A 250 -7.85 -2.98 -1.04
C SER A 250 -6.45 -3.15 -1.64
N GLY A 251 -6.12 -2.35 -2.65
CA GLY A 251 -4.80 -2.35 -3.29
C GLY A 251 -4.84 -2.69 -4.77
N GLU A 252 -3.89 -2.14 -5.52
CA GLU A 252 -3.79 -2.28 -6.97
C GLU A 252 -2.63 -3.20 -7.39
N PHE A 253 -1.71 -3.49 -6.47
CA PHE A 253 -0.61 -4.44 -6.69
C PHE A 253 -1.15 -5.87 -6.67
N THR A 254 -1.72 -6.29 -7.79
CA THR A 254 -2.42 -7.56 -7.94
C THR A 254 -1.86 -8.39 -9.08
N LEU A 255 -1.95 -9.71 -8.95
CA LEU A 255 -1.51 -10.63 -10.01
C LEU A 255 -2.40 -10.47 -11.25
N THR A 256 -1.82 -9.95 -12.33
CA THR A 256 -2.50 -9.87 -13.63
C THR A 256 -2.52 -11.23 -14.34
N ALA A 257 -3.70 -11.62 -14.84
CA ALA A 257 -3.86 -12.79 -15.73
C ALA A 257 -3.00 -12.65 -16.99
N SER A 258 -2.17 -13.66 -17.27
CA SER A 258 -1.17 -13.63 -18.36
C SER A 258 -0.55 -15.03 -18.49
N GLU A 259 -0.15 -15.39 -19.72
CA GLU A 259 0.57 -16.64 -20.03
C GLU A 259 2.10 -16.51 -19.95
N LYS A 260 2.63 -15.28 -19.83
CA LYS A 260 4.08 -15.03 -19.72
C LYS A 260 4.63 -15.69 -18.46
N PRO A 261 5.90 -16.11 -18.35
CA PRO A 261 6.42 -16.55 -17.07
C PRO A 261 6.23 -15.51 -15.97
N LEU A 262 5.89 -15.98 -14.78
CA LEU A 262 5.78 -15.17 -13.58
C LEU A 262 7.09 -15.25 -12.80
N VAL A 263 7.61 -14.10 -12.37
CA VAL A 263 8.76 -14.03 -11.46
C VAL A 263 8.34 -13.28 -10.21
N LEU A 264 8.32 -13.97 -9.06
CA LEU A 264 7.99 -13.40 -7.76
C LEU A 264 9.28 -13.24 -6.95
N ILE A 265 9.70 -12.00 -6.67
CA ILE A 265 10.96 -11.70 -6.00
C ILE A 265 10.68 -10.99 -4.68
N SER A 266 10.97 -11.61 -3.55
CA SER A 266 10.64 -11.05 -2.23
C SER A 266 11.86 -10.90 -1.33
N GLY A 267 11.87 -9.86 -0.50
CA GLY A 267 12.86 -9.62 0.55
C GLY A 267 12.21 -9.56 1.93
N GLY A 268 12.55 -10.50 2.82
CA GLY A 268 12.00 -10.58 4.18
C GLY A 268 10.46 -10.65 4.17
N VAL A 269 9.79 -9.84 5.00
CA VAL A 269 8.30 -9.85 5.08
C VAL A 269 7.60 -9.43 3.77
N GLY A 270 8.34 -8.91 2.78
CA GLY A 270 7.85 -8.70 1.41
C GLY A 270 7.36 -9.98 0.72
N ILE A 271 7.62 -11.17 1.29
CA ILE A 271 7.08 -12.45 0.85
C ILE A 271 5.54 -12.50 0.93
N THR A 272 4.93 -11.72 1.80
CA THR A 272 3.50 -11.89 2.14
C THR A 272 2.54 -11.83 0.95
N PRO A 273 2.49 -10.78 0.10
CA PRO A 273 1.61 -10.80 -1.06
C PRO A 273 2.05 -11.81 -2.12
N THR A 274 3.35 -12.14 -2.21
CA THR A 274 3.82 -13.11 -3.21
C THR A 274 3.34 -14.53 -2.91
N LEU A 275 2.99 -14.87 -1.67
CA LEU A 275 2.39 -16.15 -1.31
C LEU A 275 0.99 -16.31 -1.93
N ALA A 276 0.14 -15.29 -1.83
CA ALA A 276 -1.19 -15.32 -2.45
C ALA A 276 -1.09 -15.33 -3.99
N MET A 277 -0.18 -14.54 -4.56
CA MET A 277 0.10 -14.56 -6.00
C MET A 277 0.62 -15.93 -6.47
N LEU A 278 1.51 -16.56 -5.69
CA LEU A 278 2.02 -17.89 -5.97
C LEU A 278 0.88 -18.91 -5.98
N GLU A 279 0.06 -18.94 -4.93
CA GLU A 279 -1.08 -19.88 -4.83
C GLU A 279 -2.02 -19.75 -6.03
N ALA A 280 -2.40 -18.52 -6.42
CA ALA A 280 -3.25 -18.29 -7.58
C ALA A 280 -2.58 -18.67 -8.92
N ALA A 281 -1.29 -18.38 -9.09
CA ALA A 281 -0.57 -18.72 -10.31
C ALA A 281 -0.46 -20.23 -10.54
N LEU A 282 -0.37 -21.02 -9.45
CA LEU A 282 -0.29 -22.48 -9.51
C LEU A 282 -1.63 -23.16 -9.85
N GLU A 283 -2.74 -22.42 -9.88
CA GLU A 283 -4.01 -22.89 -10.46
C GLU A 283 -3.99 -22.85 -12.01
N THR A 284 -2.90 -22.38 -12.60
CA THR A 284 -2.67 -22.30 -14.06
C THR A 284 -1.41 -23.06 -14.47
N GLU A 285 -1.19 -23.22 -15.77
CA GLU A 285 0.02 -23.87 -16.33
C GLU A 285 1.20 -22.88 -16.53
N ARG A 286 1.04 -21.64 -16.08
CA ARG A 286 2.02 -20.57 -16.24
C ARG A 286 3.35 -20.93 -15.53
N PRO A 287 4.53 -20.84 -16.20
CA PRO A 287 5.81 -21.04 -15.53
C PRO A 287 6.02 -20.01 -14.41
N VAL A 288 6.43 -20.46 -13.22
CA VAL A 288 6.65 -19.60 -12.05
C VAL A 288 8.07 -19.75 -11.52
N HIS A 289 8.74 -18.62 -11.34
CA HIS A 289 10.02 -18.54 -10.64
C HIS A 289 9.82 -17.74 -9.34
N PHE A 290 9.97 -18.41 -8.21
CA PHE A 290 9.84 -17.82 -6.89
C PHE A 290 11.24 -17.60 -6.29
N ILE A 291 11.62 -16.35 -6.08
CA ILE A 291 12.93 -15.96 -5.56
C ILE A 291 12.70 -15.24 -4.22
N HIS A 292 13.24 -15.80 -3.14
CA HIS A 292 13.12 -15.20 -1.81
C HIS A 292 14.49 -14.90 -1.20
N CYS A 293 14.63 -13.67 -0.71
CA CYS A 293 15.81 -13.19 -0.03
C CYS A 293 15.50 -12.93 1.46
N ALA A 294 16.35 -13.45 2.34
CA ALA A 294 16.24 -13.26 3.79
C ALA A 294 17.60 -12.95 4.39
N ARG A 295 17.65 -12.60 5.68
CA ARG A 295 18.94 -12.42 6.38
C ARG A 295 19.64 -13.78 6.51
N ASN A 296 18.92 -14.78 7.02
CA ASN A 296 19.32 -16.18 7.15
C ASN A 296 18.08 -17.07 7.30
N GLY A 297 18.29 -18.36 7.51
CA GLY A 297 17.22 -19.34 7.62
C GLY A 297 16.32 -19.15 8.84
N SER A 298 16.85 -18.66 9.97
CA SER A 298 16.04 -18.45 11.19
C SER A 298 14.88 -17.46 11.02
N VAL A 299 15.01 -16.52 10.07
CA VAL A 299 13.99 -15.50 9.78
C VAL A 299 13.23 -15.74 8.47
N HIS A 300 13.57 -16.80 7.72
CA HIS A 300 12.87 -17.16 6.50
C HIS A 300 11.54 -17.85 6.83
N ALA A 301 10.45 -17.09 6.74
CA ALA A 301 9.10 -17.61 6.90
C ALA A 301 8.62 -18.38 5.66
N PHE A 302 7.76 -19.39 5.87
CA PHE A 302 7.08 -20.17 4.81
C PHE A 302 7.95 -21.06 3.91
N ARG A 303 9.21 -21.31 4.25
CA ARG A 303 10.10 -22.16 3.44
C ARG A 303 9.48 -23.52 3.13
N ASP A 304 9.06 -24.24 4.15
CA ASP A 304 8.55 -25.61 3.99
C ASP A 304 7.26 -25.65 3.17
N TRP A 305 6.44 -24.60 3.28
CA TRP A 305 5.22 -24.46 2.49
C TRP A 305 5.54 -24.26 1.00
N VAL A 306 6.49 -23.37 0.68
CA VAL A 306 6.95 -23.13 -0.71
C VAL A 306 7.65 -24.36 -1.28
N ASP A 307 8.51 -25.03 -0.50
CA ASP A 307 9.20 -26.26 -0.91
C ASP A 307 8.19 -27.39 -1.19
N GLY A 308 7.16 -27.52 -0.36
CA GLY A 308 6.06 -28.46 -0.57
C GLY A 308 5.21 -28.16 -1.80
N LEU A 309 5.10 -26.89 -2.23
CA LEU A 309 4.49 -26.54 -3.52
C LEU A 309 5.42 -26.88 -4.69
N ALA A 310 6.70 -26.53 -4.61
CA ALA A 310 7.67 -26.80 -5.67
C ALA A 310 7.81 -28.31 -5.96
N ALA A 311 7.69 -29.15 -4.92
CA ALA A 311 7.70 -30.60 -5.07
C ALA A 311 6.46 -31.16 -5.80
N ARG A 312 5.33 -30.44 -5.80
CA ARG A 312 4.05 -30.88 -6.39
C ARG A 312 3.73 -30.24 -7.74
N HIS A 313 4.32 -29.07 -8.02
CA HIS A 313 4.05 -28.29 -9.22
C HIS A 313 5.32 -28.17 -10.08
N PRO A 314 5.45 -28.95 -11.16
CA PRO A 314 6.63 -28.91 -12.03
C PRO A 314 6.88 -27.54 -12.69
N GLN A 315 5.84 -26.71 -12.84
CA GLN A 315 5.98 -25.34 -13.37
C GLN A 315 6.61 -24.35 -12.37
N LEU A 316 6.76 -24.73 -11.10
CA LEU A 316 7.36 -23.88 -10.06
C LEU A 316 8.84 -24.20 -9.84
N LYS A 317 9.69 -23.20 -10.08
CA LYS A 317 11.07 -23.19 -9.61
C LYS A 317 11.21 -22.20 -8.46
N ARG A 318 11.77 -22.65 -7.34
CA ARG A 318 12.06 -21.78 -6.19
C ARG A 318 13.57 -21.56 -6.02
N PHE A 319 13.96 -20.41 -5.50
CA PHE A 319 15.34 -20.06 -5.18
C PHE A 319 15.41 -19.21 -3.91
N TYR A 320 16.36 -19.52 -3.04
CA TYR A 320 16.59 -18.82 -1.78
C TYR A 320 17.97 -18.18 -1.75
N CYS A 321 18.05 -16.92 -1.32
CA CYS A 321 19.29 -16.17 -1.15
C CYS A 321 19.36 -15.58 0.25
N TYR A 322 20.36 -15.95 1.05
CA TYR A 322 20.53 -15.43 2.41
C TYR A 322 21.74 -14.52 2.51
N ALA A 323 21.62 -13.40 3.23
CA ALA A 323 22.74 -12.49 3.45
C ALA A 323 23.91 -13.17 4.19
N ASP A 324 23.60 -14.01 5.17
CA ASP A 324 24.54 -14.86 5.90
C ASP A 324 23.99 -16.28 6.12
N ASP A 325 24.91 -17.21 6.40
CA ASP A 325 24.58 -18.56 6.87
C ASP A 325 24.65 -18.56 8.40
N ASP A 326 23.55 -18.96 9.04
CA ASP A 326 23.48 -19.05 10.51
C ASP A 326 24.09 -20.36 11.03
N GLY A 327 24.48 -21.29 10.15
CA GLY A 327 25.10 -22.57 10.47
C GLY A 327 24.18 -23.58 11.17
N VAL A 328 22.88 -23.27 11.29
CA VAL A 328 21.90 -24.08 12.02
C VAL A 328 20.70 -24.41 11.13
N SER A 329 20.19 -23.42 10.43
CA SER A 329 19.06 -23.56 9.52
C SER A 329 19.49 -24.23 8.21
N PRO A 330 18.56 -24.82 7.44
CA PRO A 330 18.96 -25.40 6.17
C PRO A 330 19.51 -24.31 5.23
N ALA A 331 20.54 -24.65 4.45
CA ALA A 331 21.22 -23.69 3.59
C ALA A 331 20.29 -23.07 2.54
N ALA A 332 20.60 -21.84 2.14
CA ALA A 332 20.03 -21.21 0.95
C ALA A 332 20.74 -21.72 -0.32
N ASP A 333 20.13 -21.47 -1.48
CA ASP A 333 20.75 -21.76 -2.78
C ASP A 333 21.93 -20.81 -3.06
N LYS A 334 21.92 -19.60 -2.47
CA LYS A 334 23.03 -18.65 -2.50
C LYS A 334 23.22 -17.91 -1.16
N VAL A 335 24.47 -17.67 -0.79
CA VAL A 335 24.86 -16.79 0.33
C VAL A 335 25.39 -15.46 -0.20
N GLY A 336 25.03 -14.36 0.46
CA GLY A 336 25.29 -12.98 0.07
C GLY A 336 24.03 -12.23 -0.35
N LEU A 337 24.19 -10.98 -0.79
CA LEU A 337 23.09 -10.23 -1.40
C LEU A 337 22.82 -10.74 -2.82
N LEU A 338 21.56 -10.73 -3.26
CA LEU A 338 21.18 -11.17 -4.60
C LEU A 338 21.83 -10.27 -5.66
N SER A 339 22.79 -10.83 -6.41
CA SER A 339 23.55 -10.12 -7.44
C SER A 339 22.84 -10.14 -8.80
N LEU A 340 23.30 -9.27 -9.71
CA LEU A 340 22.83 -9.22 -11.10
C LEU A 340 23.02 -10.56 -11.82
N GLU A 341 24.21 -11.15 -11.66
CA GLU A 341 24.56 -12.45 -12.24
C GLU A 341 23.64 -13.55 -11.72
N GLN A 342 23.48 -13.64 -10.39
CA GLN A 342 22.65 -14.67 -9.79
C GLN A 342 21.17 -14.52 -10.16
N LEU A 343 20.65 -13.30 -10.19
CA LEU A 343 19.29 -13.06 -10.68
C LEU A 343 19.16 -13.47 -12.16
N GLY A 344 20.18 -13.19 -12.99
CA GLY A 344 20.21 -13.58 -14.39
C GLY A 344 20.13 -15.09 -14.62
N GLU A 345 20.80 -15.88 -13.77
CA GLU A 345 20.75 -17.36 -13.77
C GLU A 345 19.40 -17.90 -13.31
N TRP A 346 18.75 -17.23 -12.35
CA TRP A 346 17.49 -17.67 -11.78
C TRP A 346 16.25 -17.18 -12.54
N LEU A 347 16.37 -16.19 -13.41
CA LEU A 347 15.28 -15.77 -14.28
C LEU A 347 15.05 -16.78 -15.42
N PRO A 348 13.80 -16.92 -15.93
CA PRO A 348 13.53 -17.67 -17.15
C PRO A 348 14.41 -17.20 -18.32
N GLU A 349 14.83 -18.10 -19.21
CA GLU A 349 15.68 -17.75 -20.38
C GLU A 349 15.05 -16.62 -21.21
N GLN A 350 13.73 -16.69 -21.43
CA GLN A 350 12.97 -15.59 -22.01
C GLN A 350 12.79 -14.45 -21.00
N ARG A 351 13.09 -13.22 -21.44
CA ARG A 351 13.01 -12.00 -20.59
C ARG A 351 11.70 -11.23 -20.72
N ASP A 352 10.76 -11.74 -21.54
CA ASP A 352 9.36 -11.30 -21.56
C ASP A 352 8.59 -11.98 -20.43
N VAL A 353 8.71 -11.43 -19.23
CA VAL A 353 8.19 -12.01 -17.98
C VAL A 353 7.44 -10.96 -17.18
N ASP A 354 6.38 -11.35 -16.48
CA ASP A 354 5.79 -10.47 -15.47
C ASP A 354 6.56 -10.64 -14.15
N ALA A 355 7.32 -9.62 -13.78
CA ALA A 355 8.11 -9.61 -12.55
C ALA A 355 7.39 -8.80 -11.46
N TYR A 356 7.12 -9.41 -10.33
CA TYR A 356 6.58 -8.77 -9.13
C TYR A 356 7.64 -8.82 -8.06
N PHE A 357 8.00 -7.66 -7.50
CA PHE A 357 9.01 -7.61 -6.45
C PHE A 357 8.66 -6.70 -5.30
N LEU A 358 9.02 -7.15 -4.10
CA LEU A 358 8.66 -6.47 -2.86
C LEU A 358 9.68 -6.70 -1.75
N GLY A 359 9.98 -5.66 -0.99
CA GLY A 359 10.91 -5.74 0.14
C GLY A 359 11.35 -4.35 0.60
N PRO A 360 12.45 -4.27 1.37
CA PRO A 360 13.02 -2.98 1.76
C PRO A 360 13.40 -2.11 0.56
N LYS A 361 13.37 -0.78 0.71
CA LYS A 361 13.64 0.18 -0.39
C LYS A 361 14.95 -0.11 -1.13
N GLY A 362 16.04 -0.34 -0.38
CA GLY A 362 17.36 -0.65 -0.98
C GLY A 362 17.36 -1.94 -1.80
N PHE A 363 16.65 -2.97 -1.32
CA PHE A 363 16.45 -4.22 -2.04
C PHE A 363 15.66 -4.00 -3.33
N MET A 364 14.50 -3.34 -3.25
CA MET A 364 13.67 -3.10 -4.44
C MET A 364 14.38 -2.24 -5.48
N GLY A 365 15.16 -1.24 -5.06
CA GLY A 365 15.99 -0.45 -5.97
C GLY A 365 17.05 -1.29 -6.68
N ALA A 366 17.71 -2.21 -5.97
CA ALA A 366 18.64 -3.15 -6.58
C ALA A 366 17.92 -4.05 -7.60
N ILE A 367 16.83 -4.72 -7.23
CA ILE A 367 16.07 -5.60 -8.12
C ILE A 367 15.60 -4.87 -9.37
N LYS A 368 15.04 -3.66 -9.24
CA LYS A 368 14.60 -2.85 -10.39
C LYS A 368 15.75 -2.59 -11.37
N ARG A 369 16.93 -2.20 -10.87
CA ARG A 369 18.12 -1.98 -11.71
C ARG A 369 18.60 -3.28 -12.36
N HIS A 370 18.54 -4.40 -11.64
CA HIS A 370 19.00 -5.69 -12.15
C HIS A 370 18.07 -6.22 -13.25
N LEU A 371 16.75 -6.19 -13.04
CA LEU A 371 15.76 -6.56 -14.05
C LEU A 371 15.93 -5.74 -15.33
N LYS A 372 16.11 -4.41 -15.20
CA LYS A 372 16.39 -3.53 -16.34
C LYS A 372 17.66 -3.92 -17.08
N ALA A 373 18.75 -4.17 -16.36
CA ALA A 373 20.02 -4.58 -16.95
C ALA A 373 19.94 -5.97 -17.64
N LEU A 374 19.08 -6.85 -17.15
CA LEU A 374 18.79 -8.17 -17.72
C LEU A 374 17.77 -8.12 -18.88
N GLY A 375 17.27 -6.93 -19.25
CA GLY A 375 16.39 -6.73 -20.40
C GLY A 375 14.91 -6.96 -20.12
N VAL A 376 14.47 -7.04 -18.87
CA VAL A 376 13.05 -7.14 -18.52
C VAL A 376 12.38 -5.78 -18.80
N PRO A 377 11.27 -5.72 -19.57
CA PRO A 377 10.59 -4.47 -19.87
C PRO A 377 10.06 -3.76 -18.60
N GLU A 378 10.21 -2.44 -18.54
CA GLU A 378 9.83 -1.66 -17.36
C GLU A 378 8.33 -1.82 -16.99
N LYS A 379 7.45 -1.87 -17.99
CA LYS A 379 6.01 -2.07 -17.79
C LYS A 379 5.64 -3.44 -17.21
N GLN A 380 6.57 -4.40 -17.20
CA GLN A 380 6.37 -5.74 -16.65
C GLN A 380 7.00 -5.91 -15.27
N SER A 381 7.76 -4.90 -14.81
CA SER A 381 8.39 -4.84 -13.50
C SER A 381 7.49 -4.10 -12.51
N ARG A 382 6.68 -4.85 -11.76
CA ARG A 382 5.67 -4.35 -10.82
C ARG A 382 6.18 -4.45 -9.39
N TYR A 383 5.91 -3.42 -8.59
CA TYR A 383 6.29 -3.36 -7.18
C TYR A 383 5.33 -2.48 -6.37
N GLU A 384 5.31 -2.68 -5.07
CA GLU A 384 4.58 -1.87 -4.08
C GLU A 384 5.52 -1.51 -2.91
N PHE A 385 5.12 -0.56 -2.06
CA PHE A 385 5.84 -0.24 -0.84
C PHE A 385 5.01 -0.61 0.39
N PHE A 386 5.65 -1.21 1.39
CA PHE A 386 5.14 -1.23 2.76
C PHE A 386 5.39 0.13 3.41
N GLY A 387 4.65 1.14 2.97
CA GLY A 387 4.93 2.53 3.32
C GLY A 387 4.32 3.54 2.35
N PRO A 388 4.72 4.82 2.41
CA PRO A 388 4.38 5.77 1.36
C PRO A 388 5.12 5.37 0.08
N ALA A 389 4.54 5.67 -1.08
CA ALA A 389 5.24 5.52 -2.34
C ALA A 389 6.52 6.38 -2.33
N SER A 390 7.62 5.82 -2.79
CA SER A 390 8.89 6.55 -2.92
C SER A 390 9.53 6.27 -4.27
N ALA A 391 10.42 7.16 -4.74
CA ALA A 391 11.20 6.87 -5.92
C ALA A 391 12.18 5.71 -5.63
N LEU A 392 12.20 4.71 -6.52
CA LEU A 392 13.28 3.74 -6.65
C LEU A 392 14.23 4.28 -7.71
N GLU A 393 15.38 4.80 -7.28
CA GLU A 393 16.49 5.23 -8.16
C GLU A 393 17.25 4.03 -8.75
#